data_AF-A0A949T2K6-F1
#
_entry.id   AF-A0A949T2K6-F1
#
_cell.length_a   1.000
_cell.length_b   1.000
_cell.length_c   1.000
_cell.angle_alpha   90.00
_cell.angle_beta   90.00
_cell.angle_gamma   90.00
#
_symmetry.space_group_name_H-M   'P 1'
#
loop_
_entity.id
_entity.type
_entity.pdbx_description
1 polymer ?
#
loop_
_entity_poly.entity_id
_entity_poly.type
_entity_poly.pdbx_seq_one_letter_code
_entity_poly.pdbx_strand_id
1 'polypeptide(L)'
;YIPRFRNVGGEEGVGFRRGYGYQGSARREPAPPKGFGASMKQGMRDYGPWKFAMGAFGECLPYEDNRVSLHADKVDRFGVPLMRFDVRFRDNEIRMMDDARTEGEKMLKADGLLNVHSWRGEHVPGDAIHEMGGARMGHDPRHAV
;
A
#
# COMPACT_ATOMS: atom_id res chain seq x y z
N TYR A 1 5.76 11.18 -0.44
CA TYR A 1 4.46 10.79 0.16
C TYR A 1 3.43 11.80 -0.30
N ILE A 2 2.26 11.34 -0.74
CA ILE A 2 1.11 12.17 -1.09
C ILE A 2 0.04 11.91 -0.03
N PRO A 3 -0.40 12.94 0.72
CA PRO A 3 -1.39 12.77 1.77
C PRO A 3 -2.76 12.43 1.20
N ARG A 4 -3.63 11.91 2.07
CA ARG A 4 -5.03 11.63 1.73
C ARG A 4 -5.76 12.90 1.27
N PHE A 5 -6.39 12.81 0.10
CA PHE A 5 -7.19 13.88 -0.50
C PHE A 5 -8.66 13.50 -0.72
N ARG A 6 -9.03 12.23 -0.49
CA ARG A 6 -10.42 11.74 -0.52
C ARG A 6 -11.02 11.70 0.88
N ASN A 7 -12.32 12.03 0.96
CA ASN A 7 -13.13 12.03 2.17
C ASN A 7 -12.45 12.80 3.34
N VAL A 8 -11.90 13.99 3.05
CA VAL A 8 -11.19 14.80 4.06
C VAL A 8 -12.17 15.57 4.93
N GLY A 9 -13.24 16.11 4.33
CA GLY A 9 -14.29 16.88 5.00
C GLY A 9 -15.54 16.09 5.39
N GLY A 10 -15.56 14.77 5.15
CA GLY A 10 -16.75 13.93 5.29
C GLY A 10 -16.85 12.93 4.13
N GLU A 11 -18.03 12.34 3.94
CA GLU A 11 -18.28 11.46 2.79
C GLU A 11 -18.52 12.32 1.53
N GLU A 12 -17.58 12.26 0.58
CA GLU A 12 -17.61 13.00 -0.70
C GLU A 12 -18.45 12.28 -1.78
N GLY A 13 -19.16 11.20 -1.42
CA GLY A 13 -19.97 10.43 -2.36
C GLY A 13 -19.17 9.53 -3.31
N VAL A 14 -17.89 9.26 -3.03
CA VAL A 14 -16.99 8.43 -3.86
C VAL A 14 -17.22 6.92 -3.74
N GLY A 15 -18.24 6.48 -2.99
CA GLY A 15 -18.67 5.08 -2.93
C GLY A 15 -17.89 4.17 -1.97
N PHE A 16 -16.98 4.74 -1.18
CA PHE A 16 -16.27 4.10 -0.06
C PHE A 16 -16.07 5.12 1.07
N ARG A 17 -15.85 4.62 2.29
CA ARG A 17 -15.52 5.39 3.49
C ARG A 17 -14.01 5.52 3.64
N ARG A 18 -13.58 6.56 4.37
CA ARG A 18 -12.17 6.86 4.64
C ARG A 18 -11.40 7.18 3.35
N GLY A 19 -10.09 6.98 3.30
CA GLY A 19 -9.35 7.23 2.08
C GLY A 19 -7.96 6.63 2.10
N TYR A 20 -7.20 7.02 1.11
CA TYR A 20 -5.87 6.49 0.85
C TYR A 20 -4.88 7.64 0.64
N GLY A 21 -3.60 7.36 0.90
CA GLY A 21 -2.49 8.19 0.45
C GLY A 21 -1.60 7.41 -0.51
N TYR A 22 -0.56 8.05 -1.01
CA TYR A 22 0.44 7.39 -1.84
C TYR A 22 1.86 7.51 -1.28
N GLN A 23 2.62 6.45 -1.47
CA GLN A 23 4.08 6.47 -1.39
C GLN A 23 4.66 6.08 -2.74
N GLY A 24 5.90 6.47 -2.99
CA GLY A 24 6.46 6.29 -4.32
C GLY A 24 7.93 6.64 -4.38
N SER A 25 8.46 6.52 -5.60
CA SER A 25 9.84 6.88 -5.92
C SER A 25 9.91 7.53 -7.28
N ALA A 26 10.94 8.35 -7.47
CA ALA A 26 11.36 8.87 -8.75
C ALA A 26 12.85 8.53 -8.91
N ARG A 27 13.22 7.94 -10.05
CA ARG A 27 14.62 7.59 -10.32
C ARG A 27 14.98 7.78 -11.79
N ARG A 28 16.27 7.93 -12.04
CA ARG A 28 16.88 7.77 -13.37
C ARG A 28 17.93 6.68 -13.27
N GLU A 29 17.97 5.83 -14.27
CA GLU A 29 19.03 4.83 -14.37
C GLU A 29 20.23 5.45 -15.10
N PRO A 30 21.46 5.27 -14.60
CA PRO A 30 22.65 5.65 -15.35
C PRO A 30 22.72 4.84 -16.64
N ALA A 31 23.39 5.39 -17.66
CA ALA A 31 23.68 4.66 -18.88
C ALA A 31 24.47 3.39 -18.54
N PRO A 32 24.20 2.26 -19.24
CA PRO A 32 24.90 1.01 -18.98
C PRO A 32 26.40 1.18 -19.20
N PRO A 33 27.24 0.53 -18.37
CA PRO A 33 28.69 0.64 -18.50
C PRO A 33 29.14 0.14 -19.87
N LYS A 34 30.04 0.89 -20.51
CA LYS A 34 30.72 0.48 -21.74
C LYS A 34 32.23 0.60 -21.53
N GLY A 35 32.97 -0.49 -21.76
CA GLY A 35 34.42 -0.52 -21.54
C GLY A 35 34.81 -0.49 -20.06
N PHE A 36 35.97 0.07 -19.74
CA PHE A 36 36.51 0.16 -18.38
C PHE A 36 37.25 1.49 -18.16
N GLY A 37 37.56 1.82 -16.90
CA GLY A 37 38.36 3.00 -16.54
C GLY A 37 37.60 4.33 -16.61
N ALA A 38 38.32 5.41 -16.90
CA ALA A 38 37.78 6.77 -16.82
C ALA A 38 36.64 7.03 -17.82
N SER A 39 36.73 6.50 -19.05
CA SER A 39 35.71 6.66 -20.09
C SER A 39 34.39 5.98 -19.72
N MET A 40 34.44 4.77 -19.14
CA MET A 40 33.27 4.09 -18.60
C MET A 40 32.60 4.94 -17.51
N LYS A 41 33.37 5.43 -16.54
CA LYS A 41 32.85 6.26 -15.44
C LYS A 41 32.21 7.55 -15.93
N GLN A 42 32.79 8.19 -16.94
CA GLN A 42 32.22 9.40 -17.54
C GLN A 42 30.94 9.09 -18.31
N GLY A 43 30.92 8.02 -19.12
CA GLY A 43 29.73 7.63 -19.89
C GLY A 43 28.54 7.23 -19.01
N MET A 44 28.79 6.63 -17.84
CA MET A 44 27.73 6.30 -16.88
C MET A 44 27.09 7.53 -16.20
N ARG A 45 27.63 8.74 -16.41
CA ARG A 45 27.02 10.00 -15.95
C ARG A 45 25.94 10.50 -16.89
N ASP A 46 25.77 9.88 -18.04
CA ASP A 46 24.56 10.03 -18.83
C ASP A 46 23.45 9.22 -18.16
N TYR A 47 22.22 9.73 -18.20
CA TYR A 47 21.09 9.12 -17.52
C TYR A 47 19.92 8.96 -18.47
N GLY A 48 19.24 7.83 -18.36
CA GLY A 48 17.98 7.60 -19.06
C GLY A 48 16.86 8.57 -18.63
N PRO A 49 15.66 8.42 -19.22
CA PRO A 49 14.49 9.20 -18.82
C PRO A 49 14.10 8.92 -17.35
N TRP A 50 13.33 9.82 -16.76
CA TRP A 50 12.76 9.62 -15.43
C TRP A 50 11.78 8.45 -15.43
N LYS A 51 11.85 7.65 -14.38
CA LYS A 51 10.87 6.61 -14.05
C LYS A 51 10.27 6.93 -12.69
N PHE A 52 8.95 6.88 -12.62
CA PHE A 52 8.20 7.09 -11.39
C PHE A 52 7.44 5.83 -11.04
N ALA A 53 7.29 5.58 -9.74
CA ALA A 53 6.44 4.54 -9.20
C ALA A 53 5.62 5.11 -8.06
N MET A 54 4.36 4.69 -7.98
CA MET A 54 3.42 5.12 -6.95
C MET A 54 2.59 3.93 -6.48
N GLY A 55 2.51 3.75 -5.17
CA GLY A 55 1.71 2.73 -4.50
C GLY A 55 0.71 3.38 -3.56
N ALA A 56 -0.55 2.94 -3.63
CA ALA A 56 -1.64 3.40 -2.78
C ALA A 56 -1.63 2.66 -1.44
N PHE A 57 -1.92 3.39 -0.37
CA PHE A 57 -2.10 2.85 0.97
C PHE A 57 -3.42 3.36 1.52
N GLY A 58 -4.38 2.46 1.69
CA GLY A 58 -5.68 2.73 2.30
C GLY A 58 -5.88 1.92 3.58
N GLU A 59 -6.79 2.38 4.44
CA GLU A 59 -7.13 1.64 5.66
C GLU A 59 -8.18 0.55 5.40
N CYS A 60 -8.04 -0.59 6.08
CA CYS A 60 -9.14 -1.54 6.23
C CYS A 60 -10.01 -1.08 7.40
N LEU A 61 -11.33 -1.03 7.20
CA LEU A 61 -12.22 -0.68 8.30
C LEU A 61 -12.16 -1.72 9.43
N PRO A 62 -12.40 -1.29 10.70
CA PRO A 62 -12.35 -2.18 11.85
C PRO A 62 -13.61 -3.05 11.90
N TYR A 63 -13.62 -4.16 11.18
CA TYR A 63 -14.69 -5.14 11.22
C TYR A 63 -14.54 -6.06 12.43
N GLU A 64 -15.61 -6.26 13.19
CA GLU A 64 -15.60 -7.11 14.39
C GLU A 64 -15.25 -8.58 14.08
N ASP A 65 -15.65 -9.07 12.91
CA ASP A 65 -15.37 -10.43 12.46
C ASP A 65 -13.96 -10.60 11.87
N ASN A 66 -13.21 -9.51 11.65
CA ASN A 66 -11.80 -9.57 11.31
C ASN A 66 -11.01 -9.77 12.61
N ARG A 67 -10.62 -11.02 12.88
CA ARG A 67 -10.00 -11.42 14.14
C ARG A 67 -8.77 -12.29 13.95
N VAL A 68 -7.87 -12.20 14.93
CA VAL A 68 -6.75 -13.11 15.08
C VAL A 68 -6.91 -13.85 16.40
N SER A 69 -6.77 -15.16 16.36
CA SER A 69 -6.85 -16.02 17.54
C SER A 69 -5.69 -17.00 17.57
N LEU A 70 -5.49 -17.70 18.69
CA LEU A 70 -4.56 -18.82 18.75
C LEU A 70 -5.23 -20.10 18.24
N HIS A 71 -4.46 -20.94 17.56
CA HIS A 71 -4.88 -22.28 17.16
C HIS A 71 -4.94 -23.18 18.41
N ALA A 72 -5.97 -24.02 18.52
CA ALA A 72 -6.24 -24.79 19.75
C ALA A 72 -5.20 -25.90 20.03
N ASP A 73 -4.64 -26.48 18.98
CA ASP A 73 -3.85 -27.72 19.00
C ASP A 73 -2.54 -27.62 18.19
N LYS A 74 -2.29 -26.51 17.49
CA LYS A 74 -1.07 -26.34 16.68
C LYS A 74 -0.14 -25.34 17.32
N VAL A 75 1.12 -25.72 17.41
CA VAL A 75 2.21 -24.90 17.93
C VAL A 75 3.33 -24.78 16.90
N ASP A 76 4.14 -23.74 17.01
CA ASP A 76 5.38 -23.61 16.28
C ASP A 76 6.50 -24.49 16.88
N ARG A 77 7.70 -24.41 16.31
CA ARG A 77 8.88 -25.19 16.75
C ARG A 77 9.34 -24.88 18.18
N PHE A 78 8.82 -23.84 18.81
CA PHE A 78 9.14 -23.42 20.17
C PHE A 78 8.01 -23.72 21.16
N GLY A 79 6.92 -24.35 20.71
CA GLY A 79 5.76 -24.64 21.54
C GLY A 79 4.78 -23.47 21.70
N VAL A 80 4.91 -22.41 20.91
CA VAL A 80 3.98 -21.26 20.93
C VAL A 80 2.77 -21.57 20.03
N PRO A 81 1.52 -21.39 20.50
CA PRO A 81 0.34 -21.61 19.66
C PRO A 81 0.38 -20.78 18.36
N LEU A 82 0.08 -21.42 17.24
CA LEU A 82 0.04 -20.74 15.94
C LEU A 82 -1.08 -19.70 15.91
N MET A 83 -0.87 -18.59 15.20
CA MET A 83 -1.94 -17.64 14.93
C MET A 83 -2.90 -18.17 13.85
N ARG A 84 -4.19 -18.02 14.08
CA ARG A 84 -5.27 -18.20 13.11
C ARG A 84 -5.82 -16.84 12.74
N PHE A 85 -5.85 -16.56 11.45
CA PHE A 85 -6.37 -15.32 10.88
C PHE A 85 -7.73 -15.60 10.23
N ASP A 86 -8.80 -15.06 10.82
CA ASP A 86 -10.10 -14.95 10.16
C ASP A 86 -10.24 -13.48 9.71
N VAL A 87 -9.56 -13.09 8.62
CA VAL A 87 -9.48 -11.69 8.17
C VAL A 87 -9.69 -11.61 6.66
N ARG A 88 -10.51 -10.66 6.20
CA ARG A 88 -10.70 -10.36 4.78
C ARG A 88 -10.90 -8.87 4.52
N PHE A 89 -10.56 -8.44 3.31
CA PHE A 89 -11.03 -7.15 2.78
C PHE A 89 -12.49 -7.27 2.33
N ARG A 90 -13.20 -6.14 2.28
CA ARG A 90 -14.58 -6.06 1.81
C ARG A 90 -14.70 -5.03 0.68
N ASP A 91 -15.92 -4.88 0.16
CA ASP A 91 -16.24 -3.97 -0.94
C ASP A 91 -15.75 -2.53 -0.73
N ASN A 92 -15.74 -2.05 0.52
CA ASN A 92 -15.22 -0.72 0.85
C ASN A 92 -13.75 -0.58 0.43
N GLU A 93 -12.90 -1.50 0.88
CA GLU A 93 -11.46 -1.49 0.60
C GLU A 93 -11.18 -1.70 -0.90
N ILE A 94 -11.95 -2.58 -1.53
CA ILE A 94 -11.82 -2.85 -2.98
C ILE A 94 -12.13 -1.59 -3.79
N ARG A 95 -13.27 -0.93 -3.52
CA ARG A 95 -13.66 0.31 -4.21
C ARG A 95 -12.67 1.43 -3.95
N MET A 96 -12.18 1.54 -2.72
CA MET A 96 -11.16 2.53 -2.34
C MET A 96 -9.87 2.33 -3.15
N MET A 97 -9.42 1.09 -3.35
CA MET A 97 -8.22 0.80 -4.15
C MET A 97 -8.44 0.98 -5.65
N ASP A 98 -9.66 0.75 -6.16
CA ASP A 98 -10.00 1.03 -7.55
C ASP A 98 -10.02 2.55 -7.86
N ASP A 99 -10.54 3.37 -6.94
CA ASP A 99 -10.43 4.83 -7.03
C ASP A 99 -8.97 5.28 -6.92
N ALA A 100 -8.21 4.72 -5.97
CA ALA A 100 -6.79 5.04 -5.82
C ALA A 100 -5.96 4.72 -7.07
N ARG A 101 -6.27 3.63 -7.77
CA ARG A 101 -5.61 3.36 -9.05
C ARG A 101 -5.93 4.44 -10.08
N THR A 102 -7.21 4.79 -10.20
CA THR A 102 -7.72 5.74 -11.19
C THR A 102 -7.16 7.14 -10.95
N GLU A 103 -7.19 7.64 -9.72
CA GLU A 103 -6.65 8.95 -9.36
C GLU A 103 -5.13 8.98 -9.47
N GLY A 104 -4.46 7.87 -9.15
CA GLY A 104 -3.02 7.77 -9.29
C GLY A 104 -2.55 7.94 -10.73
N GLU A 105 -3.25 7.30 -11.68
CA GLU A 105 -2.97 7.52 -13.09
C GLU A 105 -3.22 8.97 -13.53
N LYS A 106 -4.33 9.58 -13.09
CA LYS A 106 -4.65 10.96 -13.44
C LYS A 106 -3.58 11.92 -12.94
N MET A 107 -3.11 11.76 -11.70
CA MET A 107 -2.05 12.59 -11.12
C MET A 107 -0.76 12.50 -11.93
N LEU A 108 -0.30 11.29 -12.24
CA LEU A 108 0.94 11.11 -13.02
C LEU A 108 0.81 11.65 -14.44
N LYS A 109 -0.33 11.45 -15.10
CA LYS A 109 -0.58 12.01 -16.45
C LYS A 109 -0.63 13.54 -16.42
N ALA A 110 -1.25 14.13 -15.40
CA ALA A 110 -1.31 15.59 -15.23
C ALA A 110 0.08 16.21 -14.97
N ASP A 111 0.99 15.46 -14.34
CA ASP A 111 2.40 15.86 -14.14
C ASP A 111 3.28 15.64 -15.39
N GLY A 112 2.68 15.25 -16.52
CA GLY A 112 3.37 15.14 -17.81
C GLY A 112 4.10 13.82 -18.03
N LEU A 113 3.91 12.82 -17.17
CA LEU A 113 4.51 11.50 -17.40
C LEU A 113 3.88 10.82 -18.62
N LEU A 114 4.76 10.25 -19.44
CA LEU A 114 4.40 9.45 -20.60
C LEU A 114 4.45 7.97 -20.23
N ASN A 115 3.61 7.14 -20.87
CA ASN A 115 3.55 5.68 -20.63
C ASN A 115 3.12 5.29 -19.20
N VAL A 116 2.10 5.96 -18.67
CA VAL A 116 1.52 5.64 -17.36
C VAL A 116 0.68 4.36 -17.47
N HIS A 117 1.07 3.35 -16.70
CA HIS A 117 0.34 2.09 -16.54
C HIS A 117 0.09 1.84 -15.06
N SER A 118 -1.04 1.22 -14.75
CA SER A 118 -1.36 0.79 -13.40
C SER A 118 -1.94 -0.62 -13.43
N TRP A 119 -1.85 -1.32 -12.31
CA TRP A 119 -2.48 -2.61 -12.10
C TRP A 119 -2.94 -2.73 -10.66
N ARG A 120 -3.90 -3.63 -10.43
CA ARG A 120 -4.27 -4.11 -9.10
C ARG A 120 -4.10 -5.62 -9.12
N GLY A 121 -3.11 -6.12 -8.40
CA GLY A 121 -2.95 -7.56 -8.18
C GLY A 121 -3.91 -8.07 -7.12
N GLU A 122 -3.96 -9.39 -6.96
CA GLU A 122 -4.49 -9.99 -5.73
C GLU A 122 -3.67 -9.44 -4.55
N HIS A 123 -4.37 -9.03 -3.50
CA HIS A 123 -3.77 -8.55 -2.26
C HIS A 123 -4.64 -9.07 -1.13
N VAL A 124 -4.03 -9.77 -0.18
CA VAL A 124 -4.70 -10.33 0.98
C VAL A 124 -4.31 -9.57 2.24
N PRO A 125 -5.11 -9.61 3.31
CA PRO A 125 -4.67 -9.14 4.62
C PRO A 125 -3.37 -9.86 5.01
N GLY A 126 -2.33 -9.11 5.42
CA GLY A 126 -1.00 -9.64 5.67
C GLY A 126 0.10 -9.09 4.74
N ASP A 127 -0.22 -8.85 3.47
CA ASP A 127 0.81 -8.50 2.46
C ASP A 127 1.47 -7.15 2.73
N ALA A 128 0.75 -6.24 3.40
CA ALA A 128 1.22 -4.90 3.71
C ALA A 128 2.07 -4.82 4.99
N ILE A 129 2.20 -5.92 5.76
CA ILE A 129 2.95 -6.01 7.04
C ILE A 129 2.60 -4.90 8.05
N HIS A 130 1.41 -4.34 7.93
CA HIS A 130 0.90 -3.20 8.70
C HIS A 130 -0.37 -3.61 9.46
N GLU A 131 -0.39 -4.82 10.01
CA GLU A 131 -1.51 -5.35 10.79
C GLU A 131 -1.63 -4.61 12.12
N MET A 132 -2.81 -4.04 12.38
CA MET A 132 -3.07 -3.21 13.54
C MET A 132 -4.43 -3.56 14.15
N GLY A 133 -4.65 -3.14 15.40
CA GLY A 133 -5.97 -3.23 16.05
C GLY A 133 -6.27 -4.56 16.77
N GLY A 134 -5.34 -5.52 16.78
CA GLY A 134 -5.50 -6.79 17.52
C GLY A 134 -5.61 -6.61 19.04
N ALA A 135 -4.96 -5.57 19.59
CA ALA A 135 -5.14 -5.10 20.96
C ALA A 135 -5.50 -3.61 20.92
N ARG A 136 -6.77 -3.32 20.61
CA ARG A 136 -7.22 -1.95 20.33
C ARG A 136 -7.33 -1.12 21.62
N MET A 137 -6.74 0.08 21.61
CA MET A 137 -6.93 1.07 22.65
C MET A 137 -8.25 1.82 22.46
N GLY A 138 -8.91 2.16 23.55
CA GLY A 138 -10.16 2.92 23.52
C GLY A 138 -10.57 3.39 24.91
N HIS A 139 -11.53 4.31 24.97
CA HIS A 139 -12.04 4.85 26.24
C HIS A 139 -13.12 3.95 26.88
N ASP A 140 -13.80 3.14 26.08
CA ASP A 140 -14.80 2.18 26.56
C ASP A 140 -14.14 0.80 26.72
N PRO A 141 -14.02 0.26 27.95
CA PRO A 141 -13.39 -1.03 28.20
C PRO A 141 -14.17 -2.20 27.60
N ARG A 142 -15.44 -2.03 27.22
CA ARG A 142 -16.19 -3.06 26.47
C ARG A 142 -15.74 -3.18 25.02
N HIS A 143 -15.08 -2.15 24.52
CA HIS A 143 -14.60 -2.04 23.14
C HIS A 143 -13.10 -1.77 23.07
N ALA A 144 -12.33 -2.04 24.12
CA ALA A 144 -10.89 -1.87 24.17
C ALA A 144 -10.22 -3.01 24.95
N VAL A 145 -8.90 -3.15 24.79
CA VAL A 145 -8.03 -4.04 25.57
C VAL A 145 -7.20 -3.21 26.53
#